data_AF-A0A947NWW9-F1
#
_entry.id   AF-A0A947NWW9-F1
#
_cell.length_a   1.000
_cell.length_b   1.000
_cell.length_c   1.000
_cell.angle_alpha   90.00
_cell.angle_beta   90.00
_cell.angle_gamma   90.00
#
_symmetry.space_group_name_H-M   'P 1'
#
loop_
_entity.id
_entity.type
_entity.pdbx_description
1 polymer ?
#
loop_
_entity_poly.entity_id
_entity_poly.type
_entity_poly.pdbx_seq_one_letter_code
_entity_poly.pdbx_strand_id
1 'polypeptide(L)'
;MAIATTASGTIAEMREFAGFTAAEQRYIRRSLDIGLGRCDAFQIWGRSAGETAAIRSQYVAYQELKPLRRSIPVATGFDAVEGFVGKLTRVAAFDLAQERIDCFSAFRFLYERLFGAESRPWLPSAFCAAAALPQIQPQRRKLLLQSLSEAAATAPGWSDRPPRFYPEYIEEIIAA
;
A
#
# COMPACT_ATOMS: atom_id res chain seq x y z
N MET A 1 -4.52 31.59 0.14
CA MET A 1 -5.43 30.43 -0.01
C MET A 1 -4.71 29.10 -0.27
N ALA A 2 -3.72 29.01 -1.17
CA ALA A 2 -3.05 27.73 -1.51
C ALA A 2 -2.38 26.98 -0.33
N ILE A 3 -1.85 27.72 0.66
CA ILE A 3 -1.15 27.16 1.83
C ILE A 3 -2.15 26.46 2.77
N ALA A 4 -3.33 27.06 3.00
CA ALA A 4 -4.38 26.50 3.85
C ALA A 4 -5.01 25.24 3.23
N THR A 5 -5.26 25.24 1.91
CA THR A 5 -5.73 24.05 1.18
C THR A 5 -4.68 22.93 1.18
N THR A 6 -3.40 23.29 1.17
CA THR A 6 -2.28 22.33 1.22
C THR A 6 -2.13 21.70 2.59
N ALA A 7 -2.21 22.48 3.66
CA ALA A 7 -2.21 21.98 5.04
C ALA A 7 -3.42 21.05 5.30
N SER A 8 -4.60 21.39 4.78
CA SER A 8 -5.81 20.57 4.95
C SER A 8 -5.68 19.17 4.33
N GLY A 9 -5.03 19.04 3.16
CA GLY A 9 -4.80 17.73 2.51
C GLY A 9 -3.82 16.84 3.28
N THR A 10 -2.69 17.39 3.73
CA THR A 10 -1.71 16.64 4.54
C THR A 10 -2.32 16.19 5.87
N ILE A 11 -3.10 17.05 6.55
CA ILE A 11 -3.77 16.70 7.80
C ILE A 11 -4.78 15.56 7.59
N ALA A 12 -5.50 15.54 6.46
CA ALA A 12 -6.43 14.45 6.15
C ALA A 12 -5.70 13.11 6.00
N GLU A 13 -4.58 13.07 5.29
CA GLU A 13 -3.75 11.87 5.15
C GLU A 13 -3.15 11.42 6.49
N MET A 14 -2.72 12.35 7.35
CA MET A 14 -2.24 12.04 8.69
C MET A 14 -3.34 11.42 9.56
N ARG A 15 -4.56 11.98 9.52
CA ARG A 15 -5.72 11.45 10.26
C ARG A 15 -6.14 10.08 9.76
N GLU A 16 -6.13 9.87 8.45
CA GLU A 16 -6.38 8.55 7.86
C GLU A 16 -5.36 7.52 8.39
N PHE A 17 -4.07 7.86 8.32
CA PHE A 17 -3.01 6.97 8.80
C PHE A 17 -3.12 6.65 10.30
N ALA A 18 -3.43 7.65 11.12
CA ALA A 18 -3.64 7.48 12.55
C ALA A 18 -4.86 6.58 12.88
N GLY A 19 -5.81 6.46 11.96
CA GLY A 19 -6.97 5.57 12.10
C GLY A 19 -6.67 4.09 11.85
N PHE A 20 -5.52 3.75 11.24
CA PHE A 20 -5.12 2.36 11.02
C PHE A 20 -4.62 1.70 12.31
N THR A 21 -4.68 0.37 12.36
CA THR A 21 -4.15 -0.39 13.50
C THR A 21 -2.63 -0.20 13.64
N ALA A 22 -2.09 -0.44 14.84
CA ALA A 22 -0.64 -0.37 15.06
C ALA A 22 0.14 -1.32 14.13
N ALA A 23 -0.42 -2.49 13.82
CA ALA A 23 0.18 -3.46 12.90
C ALA A 23 0.22 -2.92 11.46
N GLU A 24 -0.88 -2.35 10.97
CA GLU A 24 -0.95 -1.70 9.65
C GLU A 24 0.00 -0.52 9.56
N GLN A 25 -0.01 0.38 10.55
CA GLN A 25 0.89 1.53 10.56
C GLN A 25 2.37 1.10 10.52
N ARG A 26 2.73 0.07 11.30
CA ARG A 26 4.09 -0.50 11.31
C ARG A 26 4.44 -1.08 9.95
N TYR A 27 3.53 -1.85 9.34
CA TYR A 27 3.74 -2.47 8.04
C TYR A 27 3.88 -1.43 6.93
N ILE A 28 3.01 -0.41 6.91
CA ILE A 28 3.03 0.66 5.91
C ILE A 28 4.36 1.41 5.96
N ARG A 29 4.81 1.86 7.15
CA ARG A 29 6.11 2.55 7.31
C ARG A 29 7.26 1.72 6.74
N ARG A 30 7.38 0.45 7.17
CA ARG A 30 8.42 -0.47 6.67
C ARG A 30 8.34 -0.68 5.17
N SER A 31 7.13 -0.86 4.64
CA SER A 31 6.91 -1.08 3.21
C SER A 31 7.31 0.14 2.38
N LEU A 32 7.05 1.35 2.87
CA LEU A 32 7.51 2.57 2.23
C LEU A 32 9.03 2.71 2.30
N ASP A 33 9.65 2.38 3.43
CA ASP A 33 11.11 2.42 3.57
C ASP A 33 11.81 1.48 2.60
N ILE A 34 11.31 0.24 2.46
CA ILE A 34 11.83 -0.75 1.52
C ILE A 34 11.51 -0.34 0.08
N GLY A 35 10.25 -0.04 -0.23
CA GLY A 35 9.77 0.18 -1.60
C GLY A 35 10.21 1.50 -2.23
N LEU A 36 10.62 2.46 -1.41
CA LEU A 36 11.19 3.75 -1.84
C LEU A 36 12.69 3.87 -1.52
N GLY A 37 13.29 2.87 -0.86
CA GLY A 37 14.73 2.84 -0.55
C GLY A 37 15.17 3.97 0.39
N ARG A 38 14.42 4.23 1.46
CA ARG A 38 14.63 5.40 2.34
C ARG A 38 15.69 5.18 3.42
N CYS A 39 15.90 3.93 3.83
CA CYS A 39 16.83 3.57 4.90
C CYS A 39 17.31 2.12 4.75
N ASP A 40 18.26 1.70 5.60
CA ASP A 40 18.58 0.29 5.78
C ASP A 40 17.47 -0.38 6.61
N ALA A 41 16.57 -1.07 5.91
CA ALA A 41 15.42 -1.68 6.56
C ALA A 41 15.81 -2.82 7.52
N PHE A 42 16.96 -3.48 7.32
CA PHE A 42 17.41 -4.53 8.24
C PHE A 42 17.82 -3.95 9.58
N GLN A 43 18.53 -2.82 9.57
CA GLN A 43 18.93 -2.13 10.81
C GLN A 43 17.72 -1.57 11.57
N ILE A 44 16.80 -0.91 10.88
CA ILE A 44 15.66 -0.22 11.53
C ILE A 44 14.56 -1.20 11.95
N TRP A 45 14.27 -2.22 11.13
CA TRP A 45 13.08 -3.06 11.31
C TRP A 45 13.38 -4.51 11.72
N GLY A 46 14.63 -4.97 11.60
CA GLY A 46 15.01 -6.37 11.79
C GLY A 46 15.35 -6.76 13.23
N ARG A 47 14.38 -6.74 14.16
CA ARG A 47 14.65 -6.99 15.59
C ARG A 47 14.74 -8.47 15.95
N SER A 48 14.41 -9.36 15.02
CA SER A 48 14.49 -10.81 15.18
C SER A 48 14.80 -11.48 13.84
N ALA A 49 15.28 -12.72 13.89
CA ALA A 49 15.52 -13.52 12.68
C ALA A 49 14.26 -13.64 11.79
N GLY A 50 13.07 -13.70 12.41
CA GLY A 50 11.80 -13.71 11.69
C GLY A 50 11.51 -12.38 10.98
N GLU A 51 11.75 -11.24 11.64
CA GLU A 51 11.62 -9.92 10.99
C GLU A 51 12.65 -9.75 9.86
N THR A 52 13.90 -10.18 10.06
CA THR A 52 14.93 -10.19 9.02
C THR A 52 14.52 -11.03 7.81
N ALA A 53 13.94 -12.22 8.01
CA ALA A 53 13.46 -13.07 6.93
C ALA A 53 12.27 -12.43 6.18
N ALA A 54 11.35 -11.79 6.90
CA ALA A 54 10.23 -11.06 6.32
C ALA A 54 10.71 -9.86 5.47
N ILE A 55 11.67 -9.08 5.97
CA ILE A 55 12.28 -7.96 5.24
C ILE A 55 12.93 -8.44 3.94
N ARG A 56 13.73 -9.53 4.01
CA ARG A 56 14.35 -10.13 2.83
C ARG A 56 13.33 -10.56 1.78
N SER A 57 12.25 -11.20 2.21
CA SER A 57 11.17 -11.63 1.32
C SER A 57 10.45 -10.43 0.70
N GLN A 58 10.26 -9.35 1.46
CA GLN A 58 9.65 -8.12 0.98
C GLN A 58 10.53 -7.41 -0.06
N TYR A 59 11.85 -7.38 0.12
CA TYR A 59 12.78 -6.89 -0.91
C TYR A 59 12.63 -7.64 -2.24
N VAL A 60 12.49 -8.98 -2.20
CA VAL A 60 12.28 -9.80 -3.40
C VAL A 60 10.94 -9.45 -4.06
N ALA A 61 9.86 -9.37 -3.28
CA ALA A 61 8.55 -9.00 -3.80
C ALA A 61 8.54 -7.61 -4.45
N TYR A 62 9.32 -6.67 -3.91
CA TYR A 62 9.34 -5.27 -4.33
C TYR A 62 10.33 -4.95 -5.46
N GLN A 63 11.07 -5.94 -5.99
CA GLN A 63 11.97 -5.76 -7.14
C GLN A 63 11.26 -5.16 -8.37
N GLU A 64 9.98 -5.50 -8.58
CA GLU A 64 9.18 -5.02 -9.71
C GLU A 64 8.56 -3.63 -9.50
N LEU A 65 8.68 -2.99 -8.33
CA LEU A 65 8.02 -1.70 -8.10
C LEU A 65 8.50 -0.62 -9.08
N LYS A 66 9.81 -0.57 -9.35
CA LYS A 66 10.40 0.42 -10.26
C LYS A 66 9.90 0.28 -11.71
N PRO A 67 9.93 -0.91 -12.34
CA PRO A 67 9.33 -1.06 -13.67
C PRO A 67 7.81 -0.86 -13.67
N LEU A 68 7.09 -1.32 -12.65
CA LEU A 68 5.63 -1.13 -12.54
C LEU A 68 5.21 0.35 -12.54
N ARG A 69 5.92 1.22 -11.82
CA ARG A 69 5.67 2.68 -11.83
C ARG A 69 5.72 3.28 -13.24
N ARG A 70 6.55 2.72 -14.12
CA ARG A 70 6.74 3.21 -15.50
C ARG A 70 5.76 2.61 -16.48
N SER A 71 4.96 1.62 -16.07
CA SER A 71 4.05 0.87 -16.92
C SER A 71 2.59 1.02 -16.50
N ILE A 72 2.25 2.07 -15.75
CA ILE A 72 0.86 2.35 -15.36
C ILE A 72 0.08 2.71 -16.63
N PRO A 73 -0.94 1.92 -17.03
CA PRO A 73 -1.68 2.20 -18.24
C PRO A 73 -2.58 3.41 -18.09
N VAL A 74 -2.98 4.00 -19.22
CA VAL A 74 -4.05 5.00 -19.24
C VAL A 74 -5.35 4.33 -18.85
N ALA A 75 -6.03 4.86 -17.83
CA ALA A 75 -7.19 4.21 -17.20
C ALA A 75 -8.39 3.93 -18.12
N THR A 76 -8.46 4.56 -19.30
CA THR A 76 -9.56 4.40 -20.26
C THR A 76 -9.27 3.40 -21.38
N GLY A 77 -8.02 2.90 -21.48
CA GLY A 77 -7.61 1.92 -22.49
C GLY A 77 -7.41 0.53 -21.90
N PHE A 78 -7.43 -0.49 -22.76
CA PHE A 78 -7.12 -1.88 -22.38
C PHE A 78 -5.67 -2.28 -22.67
N ASP A 79 -4.90 -1.40 -23.31
CA ASP A 79 -3.52 -1.68 -23.67
C ASP A 79 -2.64 -1.88 -22.41
N ALA A 80 -1.84 -2.94 -22.42
CA ALA A 80 -0.91 -3.31 -21.35
C ALA A 80 -1.54 -3.61 -19.98
N VAL A 81 -2.87 -3.74 -19.90
CA VAL A 81 -3.59 -4.06 -18.65
C VAL A 81 -3.15 -5.40 -18.09
N GLU A 82 -3.01 -6.42 -18.94
CA GLU A 82 -2.60 -7.77 -18.54
C GLU A 82 -1.20 -7.79 -17.92
N GLY A 83 -0.27 -7.02 -18.49
CA GLY A 83 1.10 -6.91 -17.99
C GLY A 83 1.19 -6.13 -16.68
N PHE A 84 0.39 -5.08 -16.53
CA PHE A 84 0.39 -4.25 -15.33
C PHE A 84 -0.38 -4.88 -14.17
N VAL A 85 -1.66 -5.23 -14.38
CA VAL A 85 -2.55 -5.75 -13.33
C VAL A 85 -2.02 -7.07 -12.79
N GLY A 86 -1.55 -7.99 -13.64
CA GLY A 86 -0.99 -9.26 -13.16
C GLY A 86 0.20 -9.07 -12.21
N LYS A 87 1.12 -8.16 -12.56
CA LYS A 87 2.28 -7.83 -11.71
C LYS A 87 1.88 -7.09 -10.44
N LEU A 88 0.94 -6.15 -10.53
CA LEU A 88 0.41 -5.41 -9.38
C LEU A 88 -0.31 -6.35 -8.39
N THR A 89 -1.17 -7.23 -8.91
CA THR A 89 -1.85 -8.27 -8.12
C THR A 89 -0.86 -9.18 -7.42
N ARG A 90 0.27 -9.55 -8.06
CA ARG A 90 1.30 -10.37 -7.40
C ARG A 90 1.92 -9.67 -6.19
N VAL A 91 2.25 -8.38 -6.31
CA VAL A 91 2.82 -7.60 -5.20
C VAL A 91 1.77 -7.42 -4.10
N ALA A 92 0.53 -7.11 -4.48
CA ALA A 92 -0.61 -7.00 -3.57
C ALA A 92 -0.87 -8.31 -2.81
N ALA A 93 -0.83 -9.45 -3.49
CA ALA A 93 -1.00 -10.76 -2.88
C ALA A 93 0.08 -11.04 -1.83
N PHE A 94 1.34 -10.70 -2.13
CA PHE A 94 2.43 -10.83 -1.17
C PHE A 94 2.15 -10.01 0.11
N ASP A 95 1.76 -8.73 -0.06
CA ASP A 95 1.51 -7.83 1.07
C ASP A 95 0.31 -8.29 1.91
N LEU A 96 -0.80 -8.68 1.27
CA LEU A 96 -2.00 -9.18 1.96
C LEU A 96 -1.73 -10.51 2.68
N ALA A 97 -0.86 -11.36 2.12
CA ALA A 97 -0.44 -12.62 2.74
C ALA A 97 0.46 -12.42 3.96
N GLN A 98 1.05 -11.23 4.18
CA GLN A 98 1.76 -10.92 5.41
C GLN A 98 0.84 -10.76 6.61
N GLU A 99 -0.48 -10.67 6.38
CA GLU A 99 -1.48 -10.55 7.43
C GLU A 99 -1.32 -9.28 8.28
N ARG A 100 -0.82 -8.20 7.66
CA ARG A 100 -0.60 -6.88 8.30
C ARG A 100 -1.35 -5.73 7.64
N ILE A 101 -2.14 -6.02 6.62
CA ILE A 101 -3.07 -5.09 5.97
C ILE A 101 -4.43 -5.76 6.03
N ASP A 102 -5.39 -5.14 6.73
CA ASP A 102 -6.68 -5.76 7.00
C ASP A 102 -7.83 -5.10 6.22
N CYS A 103 -7.55 -4.00 5.52
CA CYS A 103 -8.58 -3.26 4.78
C CYS A 103 -8.07 -2.58 3.50
N PHE A 104 -9.02 -2.26 2.60
CA PHE A 104 -8.76 -1.56 1.35
C PHE A 104 -8.18 -0.16 1.56
N SER A 105 -8.58 0.57 2.61
CA SER A 105 -8.05 1.91 2.88
C SER A 105 -6.56 1.87 3.23
N ALA A 106 -6.12 0.95 4.09
CA ALA A 106 -4.70 0.76 4.40
C ALA A 106 -3.89 0.30 3.17
N PHE A 107 -4.46 -0.62 2.37
CA PHE A 107 -3.88 -1.03 1.10
C PHE A 107 -3.71 0.16 0.14
N ARG A 108 -4.79 0.90 -0.11
CA ARG A 108 -4.80 2.07 -1.00
C ARG A 108 -3.80 3.12 -0.53
N PHE A 109 -3.75 3.39 0.77
CA PHE A 109 -2.84 4.34 1.38
C PHE A 109 -1.37 3.98 1.12
N LEU A 110 -1.00 2.70 1.27
CA LEU A 110 0.34 2.23 0.93
C LEU A 110 0.62 2.35 -0.57
N TYR A 111 -0.29 1.82 -1.39
CA TYR A 111 -0.04 1.65 -2.82
C TYR A 111 0.00 2.97 -3.57
N GLU A 112 -0.84 3.94 -3.23
CA GLU A 112 -0.76 5.27 -3.84
C GLU A 112 0.56 5.99 -3.54
N ARG A 113 1.18 5.70 -2.39
CA ARG A 113 2.50 6.24 -2.00
C ARG A 113 3.64 5.47 -2.64
N LEU A 114 3.46 4.19 -2.91
CA LEU A 114 4.44 3.40 -3.66
C LEU A 114 4.41 3.75 -5.14
N PHE A 115 3.26 4.04 -5.75
CA PHE A 115 3.11 4.14 -7.20
C PHE A 115 2.74 5.52 -7.73
N GLY A 116 2.15 6.40 -6.92
CA GLY A 116 1.60 7.68 -7.36
C GLY A 116 0.07 7.68 -7.46
N ALA A 117 -0.49 8.88 -7.66
CA ALA A 117 -1.93 9.10 -7.74
C ALA A 117 -2.57 8.41 -8.95
N GLU A 118 -1.82 8.32 -10.05
CA GLU A 118 -2.20 7.67 -11.30
C GLU A 118 -2.51 6.17 -11.15
N SER A 119 -2.03 5.53 -10.08
CA SER A 119 -2.31 4.12 -9.80
C SER A 119 -3.71 3.88 -9.23
N ARG A 120 -4.36 4.91 -8.64
CA ARG A 120 -5.60 4.79 -7.87
C ARG A 120 -6.74 4.07 -8.60
N PRO A 121 -7.01 4.34 -9.90
CA PRO A 121 -8.06 3.61 -10.64
C PRO A 121 -7.86 2.10 -10.70
N TRP A 122 -6.61 1.64 -10.59
CA TRP A 122 -6.23 0.23 -10.68
C TRP A 122 -6.22 -0.49 -9.33
N LEU A 123 -6.27 0.24 -8.21
CA LEU A 123 -6.14 -0.33 -6.88
C LEU A 123 -7.34 -1.19 -6.46
N PRO A 124 -8.61 -0.82 -6.73
CA PRO A 124 -9.75 -1.68 -6.40
C PRO A 124 -9.68 -3.04 -7.08
N SER A 125 -9.35 -3.09 -8.37
CA SER A 125 -9.27 -4.34 -9.13
C SER A 125 -8.09 -5.21 -8.68
N ALA A 126 -6.91 -4.61 -8.48
CA ALA A 126 -5.75 -5.32 -7.98
C ALA A 126 -5.97 -5.87 -6.56
N PHE A 127 -6.60 -5.10 -5.67
CA PHE A 127 -6.95 -5.52 -4.32
C PHE A 127 -7.96 -6.67 -4.34
N CYS A 128 -9.04 -6.54 -5.11
CA CYS A 128 -10.07 -7.57 -5.24
C CYS A 128 -9.46 -8.88 -5.75
N ALA A 129 -8.66 -8.81 -6.82
CA ALA A 129 -7.96 -9.96 -7.37
C ALA A 129 -7.04 -10.61 -6.34
N ALA A 130 -6.17 -9.83 -5.68
CA ALA A 130 -5.21 -10.33 -4.71
C ALA A 130 -5.88 -10.93 -3.45
N ALA A 131 -6.91 -10.27 -2.92
CA ALA A 131 -7.66 -10.74 -1.76
C ALA A 131 -8.41 -12.04 -2.04
N ALA A 132 -8.81 -12.29 -3.29
CA ALA A 132 -9.53 -13.50 -3.70
C ALA A 132 -8.62 -14.71 -3.97
N LEU A 133 -7.29 -14.53 -4.01
CA LEU A 133 -6.36 -15.58 -4.43
C LEU A 133 -6.30 -16.78 -3.46
N PRO A 134 -5.99 -17.99 -3.95
CA PRO A 134 -5.89 -19.22 -3.15
C PRO A 134 -4.96 -19.15 -1.93
N GLN A 135 -3.89 -18.34 -2.03
CA GLN A 135 -2.87 -18.17 -0.99
C GLN A 135 -3.42 -17.45 0.26
N ILE A 136 -4.48 -16.67 0.11
CA ILE A 136 -5.13 -15.97 1.23
C ILE A 136 -6.15 -16.92 1.88
N GLN A 137 -6.15 -17.05 3.20
CA GLN A 137 -7.12 -17.92 3.88
C GLN A 137 -8.57 -17.45 3.67
N PRO A 138 -9.56 -18.36 3.50
CA PRO A 138 -10.95 -17.99 3.17
C PRO A 138 -11.58 -16.94 4.10
N GLN A 139 -11.36 -17.05 5.41
CA GLN A 139 -11.86 -16.09 6.41
C GLN A 139 -11.28 -14.69 6.19
N ARG A 140 -9.99 -14.59 5.85
CA ARG A 140 -9.34 -13.31 5.53
C ARG A 140 -9.87 -12.73 4.21
N ARG A 141 -10.13 -13.55 3.19
CA ARG A 141 -10.71 -13.08 1.92
C ARG A 141 -12.02 -12.33 2.17
N LYS A 142 -12.89 -12.90 3.02
CA LYS A 142 -14.17 -12.27 3.38
C LYS A 142 -13.96 -10.89 3.99
N LEU A 143 -13.09 -10.76 5.00
CA LEU A 143 -12.82 -9.49 5.67
C LEU A 143 -12.25 -8.45 4.70
N LEU A 144 -11.26 -8.85 3.90
CA LEU A 144 -10.63 -7.98 2.91
C LEU A 144 -11.65 -7.50 1.87
N LEU A 145 -12.38 -8.42 1.23
CA LEU A 145 -13.34 -8.06 0.19
C LEU A 145 -14.49 -7.20 0.73
N GLN A 146 -14.94 -7.42 1.97
CA GLN A 146 -15.94 -6.57 2.63
C GLN A 146 -15.43 -5.17 2.98
N SER A 147 -14.11 -4.96 3.04
CA SER A 147 -13.51 -3.65 3.31
C SER A 147 -13.47 -2.74 2.08
N LEU A 148 -13.62 -3.29 0.87
CA LEU A 148 -13.76 -2.50 -0.35
C LEU A 148 -15.22 -2.07 -0.49
N SER A 149 -15.48 -0.78 -0.29
CA SER A 149 -16.84 -0.25 -0.46
C SER A 149 -17.24 -0.20 -1.94
N GLU A 150 -18.54 -0.33 -2.20
CA GLU A 150 -19.11 -0.12 -3.54
C GLU A 150 -18.69 1.24 -4.09
N ALA A 151 -18.84 2.30 -3.29
CA ALA A 151 -18.46 3.66 -3.68
C ALA A 151 -16.98 3.79 -4.11
N ALA A 152 -16.07 3.03 -3.51
CA ALA A 152 -14.67 3.00 -3.92
C ALA A 152 -14.47 2.17 -5.20
N ALA A 153 -15.17 1.04 -5.33
CA ALA A 153 -15.11 0.20 -6.53
C ALA A 153 -15.75 0.87 -7.77
N THR A 154 -16.75 1.72 -7.56
CA THR A 154 -17.53 2.40 -8.62
C THR A 154 -17.28 3.91 -8.65
N ALA A 155 -16.17 4.38 -8.06
CA ALA A 155 -15.86 5.80 -8.02
C ALA A 155 -15.83 6.38 -9.44
N PRO A 156 -16.57 7.47 -9.73
CA PRO A 156 -16.62 8.06 -11.08
C PRO A 156 -15.28 8.69 -11.48
N GLY A 157 -14.40 8.92 -10.52
CA GLY A 157 -13.04 9.39 -10.72
C GLY A 157 -12.24 9.33 -9.42
N TRP A 158 -10.91 9.35 -9.56
CA TRP A 158 -9.98 9.43 -8.45
C TRP A 158 -9.31 10.80 -8.45
N SER A 159 -8.92 11.28 -7.27
CA SER A 159 -8.12 12.50 -7.18
C SER A 159 -6.80 12.32 -7.92
N ASP A 160 -6.36 13.32 -8.69
CA ASP A 160 -5.03 13.35 -9.30
C ASP A 160 -3.97 13.96 -8.37
N ARG A 161 -4.38 14.43 -7.18
CA ARG A 161 -3.43 15.07 -6.25
C ARG A 161 -2.43 14.04 -5.72
N PRO A 162 -1.12 14.28 -5.84
CA PRO A 162 -0.12 13.35 -5.34
C PRO A 162 -0.21 13.23 -3.80
N PRO A 163 0.09 12.05 -3.22
CA PRO A 163 0.20 11.88 -1.78
C PRO A 163 1.25 12.84 -1.19
N ARG A 164 0.95 13.44 -0.03
CA ARG A 164 1.79 14.49 0.57
C ARG A 164 2.40 14.10 1.91
N PHE A 165 1.72 13.22 2.65
CA PHE A 165 2.18 12.67 3.91
C PHE A 165 2.78 11.29 3.67
N TYR A 166 4.01 11.08 4.14
CA TYR A 166 4.65 9.77 4.14
C TYR A 166 5.09 9.45 5.57
N PRO A 167 4.47 8.46 6.24
CA PRO A 167 4.81 8.16 7.61
C PRO A 167 6.24 7.61 7.70
N GLU A 168 6.97 8.11 8.67
CA GLU A 168 8.35 7.71 8.97
C GLU A 168 8.38 6.72 10.13
N TYR A 169 9.50 6.03 10.28
CA TYR A 169 9.78 5.25 11.49
C TYR A 169 9.80 6.16 12.71
N ILE A 170 9.16 5.72 13.79
CA ILE A 170 9.18 6.40 15.08
C ILE A 170 9.77 5.41 16.07
N GLU A 171 10.89 5.78 16.70
CA GLU A 171 11.44 5.02 17.81
C GLU A 171 10.45 5.02 18.97
N GLU A 172 10.15 3.84 19.53
CA GLU A 172 9.41 3.78 20.78
C GLU A 172 10.28 4.40 21.87
N ILE A 173 9.90 5.59 22.32
CA ILE A 173 10.47 6.16 23.55
C ILE A 173 9.98 5.27 24.68
N ILE A 174 10.86 4.39 25.17
CA ILE A 174 10.62 3.66 26.41
C ILE A 174 10.57 4.74 27.50
N ALA A 175 9.37 5.07 27.98
CA ALA A 175 9.21 5.88 29.17
C ALA A 175 9.88 5.12 30.32
N ALA A 176 10.96 5.69 30.85
CA ALA A 176 11.71 5.19 31.99
C ALA A 176 10.86 5.22 33.27
#